data_AF-A0A1S4EA31-F1
#
_entry.id   AF-A0A1S4EA31-F1
#
_cell.length_a   1.000
_cell.length_b   1.000
_cell.length_c   1.000
_cell.angle_alpha   90.00
_cell.angle_beta   90.00
_cell.angle_gamma   90.00
#
_symmetry.space_group_name_H-M   'P 1'
#
loop_
_entity.id
_entity.type
_entity.pdbx_description
1 polymer ?
#
loop_
_entity_poly.entity_id
_entity_poly.type
_entity_poly.pdbx_seq_one_letter_code
_entity_poly.pdbx_strand_id
1 'polypeptide(L)'
;MVMKKLNELTCKELIAELKTRGISSSGPKAELTARLEGALTAAGLDPNEVTFDELSDGGKKSEESEEKTGNENLAAMISSLAESMKTFNMQTAQSIQSVNERIESTSKCYIQRSCDMPLP
;
A
#
# COMPACT_ATOMS: atom_id res chain seq x y z
N MET A 1 37.66 9.36 14.44
CA MET A 1 36.40 9.47 15.20
C MET A 1 36.07 10.93 15.40
N VAL A 2 35.05 11.44 14.71
CA VAL A 2 34.52 12.79 14.96
C VAL A 2 33.28 12.62 15.84
N MET A 3 33.42 12.91 17.13
CA MET A 3 32.32 12.84 18.09
C MET A 3 31.50 14.13 17.99
N LYS A 4 30.27 14.04 17.50
CA LYS A 4 29.35 15.18 17.42
C LYS A 4 28.25 15.06 18.46
N LYS A 5 27.87 16.18 19.07
CA LYS A 5 26.75 16.20 20.01
C LYS A 5 25.42 16.07 19.27
N LEU A 6 24.42 15.46 19.90
CA LEU A 6 23.06 15.32 19.35
C LEU A 6 22.44 16.64 18.84
N ASN A 7 22.74 17.76 19.50
CA ASN A 7 22.24 19.08 19.11
C ASN A 7 22.88 19.64 17.83
N GLU A 8 24.08 19.17 17.50
CA GLU A 8 24.85 19.56 16.33
C GLU A 8 24.46 18.74 15.08
N LEU A 9 23.74 17.62 15.27
CA LEU A 9 23.20 16.82 14.18
C LEU A 9 22.05 17.55 13.48
N THR A 10 22.02 17.41 12.16
CA THR A 10 20.91 17.84 11.31
C THR A 10 19.72 16.90 11.46
N CYS A 11 18.52 17.35 11.10
CA CYS A 11 17.32 16.52 11.17
C CYS A 11 17.46 15.21 10.35
N LYS A 12 18.21 15.26 9.24
CA LYS A 12 18.46 14.07 8.40
C LYS A 12 19.31 13.04 9.13
N GLU A 13 20.37 13.49 9.80
CA GLU A 13 21.26 12.63 10.57
C GLU A 13 20.53 12.02 11.77
N LEU A 14 19.72 12.81 12.49
CA LEU A 14 18.88 12.29 13.60
C LEU A 14 17.87 11.24 13.12
N ILE A 15 17.25 11.46 11.96
CA ILE A 15 16.31 10.49 11.36
C ILE A 15 17.04 9.20 10.97
N ALA A 16 18.24 9.29 10.40
CA ALA A 16 19.03 8.13 10.02
C ALA A 16 19.36 7.27 11.25
N GLU A 17 19.86 7.88 12.33
CA GLU A 17 20.14 7.20 13.59
C GLU A 17 18.91 6.54 14.21
N LEU A 18 17.77 7.24 14.22
CA LEU A 18 16.51 6.69 14.72
C LEU A 18 16.03 5.50 13.87
N LYS A 19 16.18 5.57 12.55
CA LYS A 19 15.83 4.46 11.64
C LYS A 19 16.73 3.25 11.85
N THR A 20 18.04 3.44 11.97
CA THR A 20 18.99 2.35 12.26
C THR A 20 18.63 1.63 13.57
N ARG A 21 18.11 2.38 14.54
CA ARG A 21 17.68 1.85 15.85
C ARG A 21 16.24 1.32 15.86
N GLY A 22 15.51 1.41 14.74
CA GLY A 22 14.13 0.96 14.64
C GLY A 22 13.12 1.81 15.40
N ILE A 23 13.45 3.08 15.67
CA ILE A 23 12.64 4.00 16.45
C ILE A 23 11.92 4.99 15.53
N SER A 24 10.71 5.42 15.91
CA SER A 24 9.91 6.39 15.17
C SER A 24 10.72 7.65 14.79
N SER A 25 10.89 7.88 13.48
CA SER A 25 11.68 8.99 12.93
C SER A 25 10.81 10.16 12.42
N SER A 26 9.57 10.26 12.91
CA SER A 26 8.62 11.33 12.56
C SER A 26 8.51 12.31 13.71
N GLY A 27 8.46 13.61 13.39
CA GLY A 27 8.31 14.70 14.36
C GLY A 27 9.24 15.89 14.11
N PRO A 28 9.10 16.97 14.90
CA PRO A 28 10.02 18.10 14.88
C PRO A 28 11.41 17.71 15.41
N LYS A 29 12.44 18.48 15.05
CA LYS A 29 13.85 18.21 15.44
C LYS A 29 14.01 17.91 16.93
N ALA A 30 13.39 18.72 17.78
CA ALA A 30 13.47 18.59 19.24
C ALA A 30 12.94 17.22 19.74
N GLU A 31 11.88 16.72 19.11
CA GLU A 31 11.29 15.42 19.47
C GLU A 31 12.19 14.27 19.02
N LEU A 32 12.79 14.38 17.84
CA LEU A 32 13.76 13.40 17.34
C LEU A 32 15.00 13.33 18.25
N THR A 33 15.52 14.48 18.67
CA THR A 33 16.66 14.57 19.60
C THR A 33 16.32 13.93 20.95
N ALA A 34 15.20 14.32 21.57
CA ALA A 34 14.78 13.78 22.87
C ALA A 34 14.52 12.26 22.81
N ARG A 35 13.97 11.78 21.69
CA ARG A 35 13.71 10.35 21.47
C ARG A 35 15.01 9.56 21.32
N LEU A 36 15.97 10.10 20.59
CA LEU A 36 17.29 9.48 20.42
C LEU A 36 18.08 9.48 21.73
N GLU A 37 18.03 10.58 22.49
CA GLU A 37 18.63 10.70 23.82
C GLU A 37 18.04 9.69 24.83
N GLY A 38 16.71 9.56 24.86
CA GLY A 38 16.04 8.57 25.70
C GLY A 38 16.41 7.14 25.34
N ALA A 39 16.56 6.84 24.04
CA ALA A 39 16.98 5.52 23.57
C ALA A 39 18.44 5.21 23.92
N LEU A 40 19.33 6.20 23.82
CA LEU A 40 20.74 6.07 24.22
C LEU A 40 20.86 5.84 25.73
N THR A 41 20.12 6.61 26.52
CA THR A 41 20.06 6.46 27.98
C THR A 41 19.52 5.09 28.38
N ALA A 42 18.48 4.59 27.72
CA ALA A 42 17.92 3.27 27.97
C ALA A 42 18.91 2.14 27.60
N ALA A 43 19.76 2.36 26.60
CA ALA A 43 20.83 1.45 26.21
C ALA A 43 22.09 1.57 27.11
N GLY A 44 22.11 2.52 28.07
CA GLY A 44 23.29 2.80 28.89
C GLY A 44 24.44 3.43 28.11
N LEU A 45 24.15 4.04 26.96
CA LEU A 45 25.13 4.70 26.10
C LEU A 45 25.09 6.20 26.34
N ASP A 46 26.26 6.83 26.40
CA ASP A 46 26.36 8.26 26.55
C ASP A 46 25.82 8.99 25.30
N PRO A 47 24.83 9.88 25.46
CA PRO A 47 24.19 10.57 24.32
C PRO A 47 25.14 11.52 23.57
N ASN A 48 26.34 11.76 24.09
CA ASN A 48 27.38 12.56 23.45
C ASN A 48 28.35 11.73 22.58
N GLU A 49 28.22 10.41 22.55
CA GLU A 49 29.09 9.49 21.78
C GLU A 49 28.38 8.86 20.57
N VAL A 50 27.52 9.62 19.88
CA VAL A 50 26.86 9.09 18.68
C VAL A 50 27.86 9.09 17.52
N THR A 51 28.31 7.89 17.15
CA THR A 51 29.24 7.64 16.05
C THR A 51 28.47 7.60 14.73
N PHE A 52 28.52 8.71 13.99
CA PHE A 52 28.01 8.81 12.62
C PHE A 52 29.00 8.13 11.65
N ASP A 53 29.32 6.86 11.89
CA ASP A 53 30.19 6.05 11.04
C ASP A 53 29.29 5.12 10.20
N GLU A 54 28.86 5.58 9.01
CA GLU A 54 28.57 4.77 7.78
C GLU A 54 27.64 5.41 6.73
N LEU A 55 27.41 6.74 6.69
CA LEU A 55 26.60 7.34 5.61
C LEU A 55 27.20 8.61 4.97
N SER A 56 28.50 8.55 4.68
CA SER A 56 29.13 9.48 3.74
C SER A 56 29.69 8.73 2.53
N ASP A 57 28.86 7.93 1.86
CA ASP A 57 29.17 7.49 0.50
C ASP A 57 27.92 7.42 -0.38
N GLY A 58 28.06 7.94 -1.59
CA GLY A 58 27.30 7.51 -2.75
C GLY A 58 25.86 8.00 -2.89
N GLY A 59 25.68 9.14 -3.54
CA GLY A 59 24.52 9.28 -4.42
C GLY A 59 24.54 8.16 -5.46
N LYS A 60 23.58 7.23 -5.40
CA LYS A 60 23.23 6.34 -6.51
C LYS A 60 21.74 6.07 -6.55
N LYS A 61 21.22 6.31 -7.74
CA LYS A 61 19.90 5.99 -8.26
C LYS A 61 19.92 4.49 -8.59
N SER A 62 19.12 3.69 -7.89
CA SER A 62 18.72 2.31 -8.23
C SER A 62 17.72 1.90 -7.14
N GLU A 63 16.45 1.66 -7.44
CA GLU A 63 15.97 0.34 -7.90
C GLU A 63 16.50 -0.80 -7.03
N GLU A 64 15.53 -1.46 -6.38
CA GLU A 64 15.58 -2.80 -5.79
C GLU A 64 16.27 -2.97 -4.42
N SER A 65 15.44 -3.16 -3.38
CA SER A 65 15.77 -3.98 -2.21
C SER A 65 14.50 -4.61 -1.67
N GLU A 66 14.56 -5.93 -1.54
CA GLU A 66 13.52 -6.86 -1.16
C GLU A 66 13.09 -6.68 0.30
N GLU A 67 11.88 -6.15 0.52
CA GLU A 67 11.14 -6.33 1.77
C GLU A 67 10.29 -7.61 1.66
N LYS A 68 10.98 -8.75 1.80
CA LYS A 68 10.38 -10.08 1.77
C LYS A 68 9.86 -10.43 3.16
N THR A 69 8.58 -10.14 3.41
CA THR A 69 7.62 -10.87 4.30
C THR A 69 6.33 -10.09 4.60
N GLY A 70 6.05 -8.99 3.91
CA GLY A 70 4.75 -8.29 3.96
C GLY A 70 3.91 -8.35 2.67
N ASN A 71 4.54 -8.67 1.54
CA ASN A 71 3.93 -8.56 0.21
C ASN A 71 3.10 -9.78 -0.22
N GLU A 72 3.37 -10.97 0.31
CA GLU A 72 2.72 -12.21 -0.12
C GLU A 72 1.23 -12.21 0.25
N ASN A 73 0.92 -11.71 1.45
CA ASN A 73 -0.46 -11.54 1.91
C ASN A 73 -1.21 -10.51 1.06
N LEU A 74 -0.53 -9.42 0.66
CA LEU A 74 -1.13 -8.40 -0.20
C LEU A 74 -1.36 -8.94 -1.62
N ALA A 75 -0.41 -9.69 -2.17
CA ALA A 75 -0.54 -10.34 -3.48
C ALA A 75 -1.70 -11.35 -3.50
N ALA A 76 -1.87 -12.13 -2.43
CA ALA A 76 -3.00 -13.04 -2.28
C ALA A 76 -4.35 -12.29 -2.18
N MET A 77 -4.41 -11.19 -1.42
CA MET A 77 -5.63 -10.37 -1.34
C MET A 77 -5.99 -9.71 -2.68
N ILE A 78 -4.99 -9.18 -3.40
CA ILE A 78 -5.18 -8.59 -4.73
C ILE A 78 -5.67 -9.64 -5.72
N SER A 79 -5.10 -10.84 -5.69
CA SER A 79 -5.50 -11.94 -6.57
C SER A 79 -6.95 -12.38 -6.29
N SER A 80 -7.30 -12.55 -5.01
CA SER A 80 -8.67 -12.87 -4.58
C SER A 80 -9.68 -11.80 -5.00
N LEU A 81 -9.33 -10.52 -4.86
CA LEU A 81 -10.16 -9.41 -5.31
C LEU A 81 -10.35 -9.42 -6.83
N ALA A 82 -9.28 -9.66 -7.59
CA ALA A 82 -9.33 -9.74 -9.04
C ALA A 82 -10.22 -10.90 -9.53
N GLU A 83 -10.14 -12.06 -8.88
CA GLU A 83 -11.02 -13.20 -9.16
C GLU A 83 -12.48 -12.88 -8.86
N SER A 84 -12.77 -12.24 -7.73
CA SER A 84 -14.12 -11.80 -7.35
C SER A 84 -14.71 -10.78 -8.34
N MET A 85 -13.90 -9.83 -8.80
CA MET A 85 -14.35 -8.88 -9.83
C MET A 85 -14.62 -9.57 -11.17
N LYS A 86 -13.80 -10.56 -11.53
CA LYS A 86 -13.98 -11.34 -12.76
C LYS A 86 -15.27 -12.15 -12.73
N THR A 87 -15.58 -12.80 -11.61
CA THR A 87 -16.83 -13.56 -11.46
C THR A 87 -18.05 -12.65 -11.46
N PHE A 88 -17.98 -11.48 -10.79
CA PHE A 88 -19.06 -10.49 -10.80
C PHE A 88 -19.35 -9.96 -12.21
N ASN A 89 -18.30 -9.62 -12.97
CA ASN A 89 -18.44 -9.16 -14.36
C ASN A 89 -19.05 -10.26 -15.24
N MET A 90 -18.61 -11.51 -15.07
CA MET A 90 -19.16 -12.65 -15.80
C MET A 90 -20.64 -12.89 -15.48
N GLN A 91 -21.02 -12.84 -14.20
CA GLN A 91 -22.41 -12.98 -13.76
C GLN A 91 -23.29 -11.85 -14.31
N THR A 92 -22.77 -10.62 -14.33
CA THR A 92 -23.46 -9.47 -14.90
C THR A 92 -23.72 -9.68 -16.39
N ALA A 93 -22.72 -10.14 -17.15
CA ALA A 93 -22.86 -10.44 -18.57
C ALA A 93 -23.92 -11.53 -18.84
N GLN A 94 -23.91 -12.61 -18.04
CA GLN A 94 -24.90 -13.69 -18.14
C GLN A 94 -26.32 -13.20 -17.82
N SER A 95 -26.46 -12.37 -16.79
CA SER A 95 -27.76 -11.80 -16.41
C SER A 95 -28.34 -10.93 -17.54
N ILE A 96 -27.51 -10.06 -18.13
CA ILE A 96 -27.89 -9.23 -19.29
C ILE A 96 -28.33 -10.09 -20.48
N GLN A 97 -27.59 -11.15 -20.79
CA GLN A 97 -27.96 -12.08 -21.87
C GLN A 97 -29.33 -12.71 -21.63
N SER A 98 -29.60 -13.20 -20.41
CA SER A 98 -30.90 -13.81 -20.09
C SER A 98 -32.06 -12.81 -20.21
N VAL A 99 -31.83 -11.55 -19.85
CA VAL A 99 -32.85 -10.49 -19.97
C VAL A 99 -33.13 -10.19 -21.44
N ASN A 100 -32.09 -10.09 -22.26
CA ASN A 100 -32.24 -9.88 -23.69
C ASN A 100 -33.04 -11.01 -24.35
N GLU A 101 -32.73 -12.27 -24.03
CA GLU A 101 -33.48 -13.43 -24.53
C GLU A 101 -34.96 -13.39 -24.13
N ARG A 102 -35.26 -13.01 -22.88
CA ARG A 102 -36.65 -12.85 -22.41
C ARG A 102 -37.38 -11.72 -23.14
N ILE A 103 -36.71 -10.61 -23.40
CA ILE A 103 -37.26 -9.49 -24.17
C ILE A 103 -37.60 -9.97 -25.58
N GLU A 104 -36.66 -10.60 -26.28
CA GLU A 104 -36.87 -11.10 -27.64
C GLU A 104 -38.01 -12.11 -27.72
N SER A 105 -38.08 -13.05 -26.77
CA SER A 105 -39.16 -14.03 -26.69
C SER A 105 -40.51 -13.35 -26.45
N THR A 106 -40.56 -12.33 -25.59
CA THR A 106 -41.78 -11.59 -25.29
C THR A 106 -42.25 -10.79 -26.50
N SER A 107 -41.32 -10.13 -27.21
CA SER A 107 -41.61 -9.41 -28.45
C SER A 107 -42.16 -10.34 -29.53
N LYS A 108 -41.57 -11.54 -29.71
CA LYS A 108 -42.08 -12.55 -30.66
C LYS A 108 -43.50 -13.00 -30.32
N CYS A 109 -43.78 -13.26 -29.04
CA CYS A 109 -45.13 -13.65 -28.58
C CYS A 109 -46.17 -12.55 -28.82
N TYR A 110 -45.81 -11.29 -28.53
CA TYR A 110 -46.70 -10.15 -28.75
C TYR A 110 -47.05 -9.96 -30.23
N ILE A 111 -46.05 -10.05 -31.11
CA ILE A 111 -46.25 -9.94 -32.55
C ILE A 111 -47.15 -11.08 -33.05
N GLN A 112 -46.85 -12.33 -32.68
CA GLN A 112 -47.66 -13.48 -33.12
C GLN A 112 -49.13 -13.35 -32.70
N ARG A 113 -49.38 -12.98 -31.43
CA ARG A 113 -50.74 -12.81 -30.91
C ARG A 113 -51.50 -11.67 -31.58
N SER A 114 -50.82 -10.64 -32.05
CA SER A 114 -51.43 -9.56 -32.83
C SER A 114 -51.81 -9.99 -34.26
N CYS A 115 -51.14 -10.98 -34.84
CA CYS A 115 -51.44 -11.50 -36.17
C CYS A 115 -52.57 -12.55 -36.18
N ASP A 116 -52.80 -13.27 -35.08
CA ASP A 116 -53.79 -14.34 -34.97
C ASP A 116 -55.21 -13.86 -34.57
N MET A 117 -55.45 -12.55 -34.44
CA MET A 117 -56.80 -12.03 -34.14
C MET A 117 -57.63 -11.91 -35.42
N PRO A 118 -58.76 -12.62 -35.54
CA PRO A 118 -59.67 -12.44 -36.67
C PRO A 118 -60.26 -11.03 -36.63
N LEU A 119 -60.14 -10.31 -37.74
CA LEU A 119 -60.79 -9.02 -37.94
C LEU A 119 -62.32 -9.21 -37.82
N PRO A 120 -63.02 -8.34 -37.07
CA PRO A 120 -64.48 -8.39 -36.94
C PRO A 120 -65.20 -8.08 -38.26
#